data_AF-A0A1I4G9L9-F1
#
_entry.id   AF-A0A1I4G9L9-F1
#
_cell.length_a   1.000
_cell.length_b   1.000
_cell.length_c   1.000
_cell.angle_alpha   90.00
_cell.angle_beta   90.00
_cell.angle_gamma   90.00
#
_symmetry.space_group_name_H-M   'P 1'
#
loop_
_entity.id
_entity.type
_entity.pdbx_description
1 polymer ?
#
loop_
_entity_poly.entity_id
_entity_poly.type
_entity_poly.pdbx_seq_one_letter_code
_entity_poly.pdbx_strand_id
1 'polypeptide(L)'
;MAAEHPDAPPVATAVRGPGRSSAVPTVPLRLVEELCSRLRDTGVSYCHWKSTDMLHLSASGVNDLDLLVDRRHLPAFLGVLAACGFKQARPRRGRQVPGVVHYYGLDARTGTLVHVDAQAQLVLGDDTTKSVRLPIEQAYLASCTQGPLFPVPAPVFELAVLVVRLALKHATWDAAAFGLAPLRPAERRELQYLSARVDDEVLRRVVEVHLPWIGWGDWSRYHRALLDGAPLRACLPAGRAVVRGVGDLMRRRPAVDTALRCGRRVEWGVRHYVLGQRNTKRLVAGGSVVAVVGGDGAGKSTLTNGLAGWLGGAFDTRVVHMGKPPRGPANLVVKGALTAARRAGLLPGWLPNYPTPAEHRGRFPGHAWLLWQLVTATDRRRQHRRVRSLAGRGVLVVCDRFPVDQVTRMDGPRTRWVPTEGVPALARRLVRAEQRAYAAIAPPDLLVVLRVDPDTAVARKLGVDPAEFVRPRSAEVFAADWHATGAVVLDAARPADDVLAQARSAVWANL
;
A
#
# COMPACT_ATOMS: atom_id res chain seq x y z
N MET A 1 -0.44 -1.79 -38.42
CA MET A 1 -1.25 -1.18 -37.34
C MET A 1 -0.74 -1.73 -36.02
N ALA A 2 0.19 -1.00 -35.41
CA ALA A 2 0.91 -1.39 -34.21
C ALA A 2 0.02 -1.19 -32.98
N ALA A 3 -0.30 -2.27 -32.28
CA ALA A 3 -0.96 -2.20 -31.00
C ALA A 3 0.08 -1.82 -29.93
N GLU A 4 -0.06 -0.63 -29.35
CA GLU A 4 0.61 -0.25 -28.11
C GLU A 4 0.31 -1.28 -27.01
N HIS A 5 1.35 -1.76 -26.34
CA HIS A 5 1.27 -2.67 -25.20
C HIS A 5 2.12 -2.10 -24.06
N PRO A 6 1.52 -1.77 -22.89
CA PRO A 6 2.30 -1.44 -21.72
C PRO A 6 2.02 -2.37 -20.52
N ASP A 7 3.12 -3.00 -20.08
CA ASP A 7 3.70 -2.95 -18.73
C ASP A 7 3.06 -3.59 -17.48
N ALA A 8 3.93 -4.34 -16.79
CA ALA A 8 4.02 -4.36 -15.33
C ALA A 8 4.64 -3.03 -14.84
N PRO A 9 4.14 -2.46 -13.74
CA PRO A 9 4.10 -1.02 -13.55
C PRO A 9 5.49 -0.38 -13.44
N PRO A 10 5.67 0.84 -13.98
CA PRO A 10 6.65 1.78 -13.45
C PRO A 10 6.31 2.07 -11.98
N VAL A 11 7.33 2.41 -11.20
CA VAL A 11 7.15 3.14 -9.94
C VAL A 11 6.16 4.26 -10.20
N ALA A 12 5.16 4.40 -9.33
CA ALA A 12 4.04 5.32 -9.53
C ALA A 12 4.54 6.78 -9.61
N THR A 13 4.84 7.24 -10.83
CA THR A 13 4.92 8.66 -11.15
C THR A 13 3.48 9.17 -11.19
N ALA A 14 3.16 10.05 -10.24
CA ALA A 14 1.94 10.84 -10.28
C ALA A 14 1.88 11.58 -11.61
N VAL A 15 0.81 11.36 -12.38
CA VAL A 15 0.50 12.12 -13.60
C VAL A 15 0.29 13.59 -13.19
N ARG A 16 1.23 14.46 -13.57
CA ARG A 16 1.01 15.90 -13.74
C ARG A 16 1.01 16.19 -15.25
N GLY A 17 0.16 17.15 -15.65
CA GLY A 17 -0.18 17.47 -17.05
C GLY A 17 1.00 17.87 -17.94
N PRO A 18 0.77 18.03 -19.26
CA PRO A 18 1.84 18.16 -20.23
C PRO A 18 2.43 19.57 -20.20
N GLY A 19 3.75 19.66 -20.07
CA GLY A 19 4.47 20.92 -20.26
C GLY A 19 5.82 20.97 -19.55
N ARG A 20 6.88 20.98 -20.37
CA ARG A 20 8.27 21.39 -20.09
C ARG A 20 9.21 20.34 -19.47
N SER A 21 10.02 19.79 -20.37
CA SER A 21 11.39 19.35 -20.10
C SER A 21 12.15 20.46 -19.37
N SER A 22 12.43 20.24 -18.09
CA SER A 22 13.46 20.95 -17.34
C SER A 22 13.96 19.99 -16.26
N ALA A 23 15.28 19.80 -16.18
CA ALA A 23 15.91 19.03 -15.13
C ALA A 23 15.66 19.77 -13.81
N VAL A 24 14.62 19.37 -13.06
CA VAL A 24 14.35 19.89 -11.73
C VAL A 24 15.43 19.32 -10.81
N PRO A 25 16.30 20.15 -10.18
CA PRO A 25 17.13 19.69 -9.09
C PRO A 25 16.17 19.32 -7.96
N THR A 26 15.95 18.03 -7.78
CA THR A 26 15.05 17.54 -6.75
C THR A 26 15.81 17.53 -5.43
N VAL A 27 15.49 18.49 -4.57
CA VAL A 27 16.06 18.61 -3.23
C VAL A 27 15.84 17.29 -2.48
N PRO A 28 16.88 16.69 -1.86
CA PRO A 28 16.73 15.49 -1.05
C PRO A 28 15.65 15.65 0.03
N LEU A 29 14.94 14.57 0.32
CA LEU A 29 13.99 14.54 1.43
C LEU A 29 14.75 14.55 2.76
N ARG A 30 14.23 15.30 3.74
CA ARG A 30 14.86 15.39 5.07
C ARG A 30 14.97 14.04 5.75
N LEU A 31 13.95 13.19 5.58
CA LEU A 31 13.97 11.82 6.11
C LEU A 31 15.14 11.00 5.53
N VAL A 32 15.48 11.20 4.25
CA VAL A 32 16.57 10.47 3.58
C VAL A 32 17.93 11.01 4.04
N GLU A 33 18.06 12.33 4.17
CA GLU A 33 19.26 12.97 4.74
C GLU A 33 19.53 12.49 6.17
N GLU A 34 18.49 12.47 7.01
CA GLU A 34 18.56 11.99 8.38
C GLU A 34 18.95 10.50 8.44
N LEU A 35 18.31 9.66 7.61
CA LEU A 35 18.66 8.24 7.52
C LEU A 35 20.14 8.06 7.16
N CYS A 36 20.63 8.75 6.13
CA CYS A 36 22.02 8.63 5.70
C CYS A 36 23.01 9.16 6.74
N SER A 37 22.68 10.26 7.44
CA SER A 37 23.52 10.76 8.53
C SER A 37 23.65 9.74 9.64
N ARG A 38 22.53 9.23 10.17
CA ARG A 38 22.54 8.27 11.27
C ARG A 38 23.23 6.95 10.90
N LEU A 39 23.09 6.50 9.65
CA LEU A 39 23.79 5.30 9.17
C LEU A 39 25.31 5.51 9.15
N ARG A 40 25.78 6.69 8.73
CA ARG A 40 27.21 7.05 8.78
C ARG A 40 27.71 7.14 10.22
N ASP A 41 26.98 7.84 11.09
CA ASP A 41 27.35 8.02 12.49
C ASP A 41 27.42 6.69 13.25
N THR A 42 26.58 5.73 12.87
CA THR A 42 26.56 4.36 13.43
C THR A 42 27.62 3.44 12.80
N GLY A 43 28.32 3.86 11.74
CA GLY A 43 29.31 3.03 11.05
C GLY A 43 28.70 1.83 10.31
N VAL A 44 27.46 1.95 9.82
CA VAL A 44 26.83 0.86 9.05
C VAL A 44 27.52 0.76 7.68
N SER A 45 27.97 -0.44 7.29
CA SER A 45 28.48 -0.70 5.95
C SER A 45 27.31 -0.98 5.02
N TYR A 46 27.04 -0.05 4.11
CA TYR A 46 25.98 -0.13 3.11
C TYR A 46 26.34 0.65 1.85
N CYS A 47 25.62 0.41 0.76
CA CYS A 47 25.67 1.27 -0.43
C CYS A 47 24.31 1.31 -1.14
N HIS A 48 24.08 2.34 -1.95
CA HIS A 48 23.04 2.31 -2.97
C HIS A 48 23.56 1.49 -4.16
N TRP A 49 23.04 0.28 -4.35
CA TRP A 49 23.74 -0.77 -5.11
C TRP A 49 23.36 -0.86 -6.59
N LYS A 50 22.39 -0.09 -7.08
CA LYS A 50 21.99 -0.13 -8.49
C LYS A 50 21.42 1.19 -8.97
N SER A 51 21.51 1.42 -10.27
CA SER A 51 20.93 2.60 -10.91
C SER A 51 21.49 3.90 -10.31
N THR A 52 22.81 3.92 -10.11
CA THR A 52 23.54 5.07 -9.55
C THR A 52 23.46 6.32 -10.43
N ASP A 53 23.06 6.18 -11.70
CA ASP A 53 22.74 7.30 -12.60
C ASP A 53 21.51 8.11 -12.13
N MET A 54 20.64 7.52 -11.31
CA MET A 54 19.36 8.10 -10.87
C MET A 54 19.27 8.35 -9.36
N LEU A 55 20.40 8.54 -8.67
CA LEU A 55 20.42 8.77 -7.21
C LEU A 55 19.58 9.96 -6.76
N HIS A 56 19.50 11.02 -7.56
CA HIS A 56 18.68 12.20 -7.26
C HIS A 56 17.17 11.87 -7.16
N LEU A 57 16.67 10.94 -7.97
CA LEU A 57 15.28 10.47 -7.86
C LEU A 57 15.05 9.63 -6.60
N SER A 58 16.06 8.86 -6.19
CA SER A 58 16.02 8.09 -4.95
C SER A 58 16.03 9.03 -3.73
N ALA A 59 16.90 10.06 -3.77
CA ALA A 59 17.01 11.07 -2.72
C ALA A 59 15.72 11.89 -2.52
N SER A 60 14.98 12.13 -3.60
CA SER A 60 13.71 12.87 -3.58
C SER A 60 12.47 12.01 -3.33
N GLY A 61 12.63 10.69 -3.15
CA GLY A 61 11.54 9.76 -2.90
C GLY A 61 10.69 9.43 -4.14
N VAL A 62 11.14 9.80 -5.34
CA VAL A 62 10.51 9.38 -6.60
C VAL A 62 10.81 7.91 -6.88
N ASN A 63 12.05 7.49 -6.61
CA ASN A 63 12.49 6.10 -6.70
C ASN A 63 12.70 5.49 -5.31
N ASP A 64 12.76 4.16 -5.28
CA ASP A 64 13.09 3.40 -4.08
C ASP A 64 14.57 3.60 -3.68
N LEU A 65 14.85 3.53 -2.37
CA LEU A 65 16.22 3.42 -1.86
C LEU A 65 16.65 1.95 -1.94
N ASP A 66 17.35 1.60 -3.02
CA ASP A 66 17.90 0.26 -3.26
C ASP A 66 19.23 0.09 -2.53
N LEU A 67 19.19 -0.41 -1.29
CA LEU A 67 20.37 -0.50 -0.43
C LEU A 67 20.89 -1.94 -0.33
N LEU A 68 22.20 -2.13 -0.53
CA LEU A 68 22.90 -3.35 -0.11
C LEU A 68 23.56 -3.07 1.24
N VAL A 69 23.33 -3.92 2.22
CA VAL A 69 23.81 -3.76 3.60
C VAL A 69 24.65 -4.96 3.98
N ASP A 70 25.79 -4.75 4.63
CA ASP A 70 26.55 -5.86 5.20
C ASP A 70 25.66 -6.63 6.18
N ARG A 71 25.53 -7.94 5.96
CA ARG A 71 24.70 -8.82 6.79
C ARG A 71 25.08 -8.74 8.28
N ARG A 72 26.34 -8.48 8.61
CA ARG A 72 26.84 -8.29 9.98
C ARG A 72 26.30 -7.01 10.63
N HIS A 73 26.07 -5.97 9.84
CA HIS A 73 25.58 -4.67 10.31
C HIS A 73 24.05 -4.55 10.19
N LEU A 74 23.36 -5.58 9.68
CA LEU A 74 21.91 -5.58 9.51
C LEU A 74 21.15 -5.24 10.82
N PRO A 75 21.49 -5.77 12.02
CA PRO A 75 20.82 -5.36 13.24
C PRO A 75 20.93 -3.86 13.53
N ALA A 76 22.12 -3.28 13.37
CA ALA A 76 22.34 -1.84 13.55
C ALA A 76 21.57 -1.02 12.52
N PHE A 77 21.60 -1.43 11.25
CA PHE A 77 20.82 -0.81 10.17
C PHE A 77 19.31 -0.79 10.47
N LEU A 78 18.76 -1.91 10.94
CA LEU A 78 17.35 -1.99 11.34
C LEU A 78 17.03 -1.09 12.55
N GLY A 79 17.95 -0.98 13.51
CA GLY A 79 17.84 -0.04 14.63
C GLY A 79 17.76 1.42 14.17
N VAL A 80 18.60 1.81 13.21
CA VAL A 80 18.56 3.17 12.63
C VAL A 80 17.23 3.42 11.89
N LEU A 81 16.76 2.46 11.09
CA LEU A 81 15.46 2.58 10.41
C LEU A 81 14.32 2.78 11.41
N ALA A 82 14.29 1.99 12.48
CA ALA A 82 13.28 2.13 13.53
C ALA A 82 13.37 3.50 14.22
N ALA A 83 14.58 3.99 14.50
CA ALA A 83 14.80 5.32 15.10
C ALA A 83 14.35 6.48 14.20
N CYS A 84 14.40 6.30 12.87
CA CYS A 84 13.85 7.25 11.88
C CYS A 84 12.33 7.06 11.64
N GLY A 85 11.65 6.18 12.36
CA GLY A 85 10.21 5.96 12.23
C GLY A 85 9.79 5.15 10.99
N PHE A 86 10.70 4.36 10.41
CA PHE A 86 10.36 3.45 9.31
C PHE A 86 9.59 2.23 9.80
N LYS A 87 8.69 1.73 8.95
CA LYS A 87 7.79 0.61 9.24
C LYS A 87 8.02 -0.52 8.27
N GLN A 88 8.20 -1.72 8.82
CA GLN A 88 8.44 -2.90 8.00
C GLN A 88 7.16 -3.33 7.27
N ALA A 89 7.29 -3.54 5.97
CA ALA A 89 6.26 -4.15 5.14
C ALA A 89 6.80 -5.41 4.45
N ARG A 90 5.91 -6.34 4.13
CA ARG A 90 6.23 -7.56 3.40
C ARG A 90 5.38 -7.67 2.15
N PRO A 91 5.97 -8.08 1.02
CA PRO A 91 5.18 -8.46 -0.14
C PRO A 91 4.40 -9.75 0.18
N ARG A 92 3.46 -10.09 -0.70
CA ARG A 92 2.74 -11.38 -0.64
C ARG A 92 3.74 -12.54 -0.63
N ARG A 93 3.41 -13.64 0.08
CA ARG A 93 4.30 -14.80 0.30
C ARG A 93 5.08 -15.25 -0.94
N GLY A 94 4.43 -15.35 -2.11
CA GLY A 94 5.10 -15.76 -3.35
C GLY A 94 6.22 -14.84 -3.84
N ARG A 95 6.21 -13.56 -3.45
CA ARG A 95 7.20 -12.53 -3.83
C ARG A 95 8.20 -12.21 -2.72
N GLN A 96 8.14 -12.90 -1.59
CA GLN A 96 9.11 -12.70 -0.51
C GLN A 96 10.46 -13.29 -0.92
N VAL A 97 11.52 -12.54 -0.68
CA VAL A 97 12.88 -12.90 -1.04
C VAL A 97 13.70 -12.94 0.25
N PRO A 98 14.24 -14.10 0.65
CA PRO A 98 15.21 -14.18 1.73
C PRO A 98 16.33 -13.15 1.60
N GLY A 99 16.67 -12.50 2.71
CA GLY A 99 17.70 -11.46 2.73
C GLY A 99 17.24 -10.09 2.22
N VAL A 100 16.00 -9.93 1.76
CA VAL A 100 15.44 -8.64 1.33
C VAL A 100 14.36 -8.19 2.31
N VAL A 101 14.48 -6.96 2.79
CA VAL A 101 13.52 -6.33 3.71
C VAL A 101 13.02 -5.02 3.12
N HIS A 102 11.73 -4.76 3.28
CA HIS A 102 11.10 -3.53 2.81
C HIS A 102 10.66 -2.70 3.99
N TYR A 103 11.09 -1.44 3.99
CA TYR A 103 10.69 -0.46 4.99
C TYR A 103 10.10 0.76 4.31
N TYR A 104 9.12 1.37 4.95
CA TYR A 104 8.50 2.61 4.47
C TYR A 104 8.62 3.66 5.55
N GLY A 105 8.88 4.91 5.17
CA GLY A 105 8.93 6.07 6.06
C GLY A 105 8.13 7.22 5.47
N LEU A 106 7.57 8.08 6.32
CA LEU A 106 6.85 9.28 5.89
C LEU A 106 7.74 10.51 6.08
N ASP A 107 8.06 11.20 4.99
CA ASP A 107 8.68 12.52 5.10
C ASP A 107 7.61 13.54 5.52
N ALA A 108 7.74 14.09 6.73
CA ALA A 108 6.73 14.96 7.33
C ALA A 108 6.51 16.28 6.55
N ARG A 109 7.55 16.78 5.85
CA ARG A 109 7.48 18.05 5.13
C ARG A 109 6.70 17.92 3.82
N THR A 110 6.95 16.85 3.09
CA THR A 110 6.37 16.63 1.74
C THR A 110 5.15 15.70 1.76
N GLY A 111 4.98 14.89 2.80
CA GLY A 111 3.97 13.83 2.87
C GLY A 111 4.29 12.63 1.96
N THR A 112 5.49 12.57 1.40
CA THR A 112 5.96 11.50 0.53
C THR A 112 6.33 10.26 1.34
N LEU A 113 5.92 9.09 0.85
CA LEU A 113 6.35 7.81 1.42
C LEU A 113 7.66 7.38 0.76
N VAL A 114 8.73 7.28 1.56
CA VAL A 114 10.02 6.77 1.14
C VAL A 114 10.05 5.26 1.33
N HIS A 115 10.36 4.51 0.28
CA HIS A 115 10.54 3.07 0.35
C HIS A 115 12.02 2.72 0.37
N VAL A 116 12.43 1.93 1.35
CA VAL A 116 13.76 1.32 1.46
C VAL A 116 13.64 -0.15 1.09
N ASP A 117 14.27 -0.54 -0.02
CA ASP A 117 14.49 -1.91 -0.44
C ASP A 117 15.91 -2.31 -0.04
N ALA A 118 16.04 -2.86 1.17
CA ALA A 118 17.34 -3.22 1.73
C ALA A 118 17.61 -4.71 1.57
N GLN A 119 18.79 -5.02 1.03
CA GLN A 119 19.25 -6.37 0.74
C GLN A 119 20.48 -6.67 1.58
N ALA A 120 20.42 -7.74 2.38
CA ALA A 120 21.56 -8.32 3.08
C ALA A 120 22.24 -9.46 2.29
N GLN A 121 21.64 -9.81 1.15
CA GLN A 121 22.15 -10.77 0.17
C GLN A 121 21.90 -10.19 -1.21
N LEU A 122 22.87 -10.29 -2.11
CA LEU A 122 22.72 -9.79 -3.47
C LEU A 122 21.90 -10.77 -4.30
N VAL A 123 20.57 -10.66 -4.18
CA VAL A 123 19.63 -11.58 -4.83
C VAL A 123 19.14 -11.00 -6.15
N LEU A 124 19.51 -11.65 -7.24
CA LEU A 124 19.25 -11.26 -8.61
C LEU A 124 18.20 -12.15 -9.27
N GLY A 125 17.66 -11.66 -10.38
CA GLY A 125 16.80 -12.41 -11.28
C GLY A 125 15.53 -11.66 -11.67
N ASP A 126 14.65 -12.39 -12.34
CA ASP A 126 13.33 -11.90 -12.72
C ASP A 126 12.53 -11.42 -11.50
N ASP A 127 11.72 -10.38 -11.69
CA ASP A 127 10.94 -9.74 -10.63
C ASP A 127 9.91 -10.67 -9.97
N THR A 128 9.58 -11.79 -10.62
CA THR A 128 8.65 -12.78 -10.07
C THR A 128 9.32 -13.83 -9.19
N THR A 129 10.61 -14.14 -9.36
CA THR A 129 11.27 -15.25 -8.64
C THR A 129 12.56 -14.88 -7.90
N LYS A 130 13.33 -13.88 -8.38
CA LYS A 130 14.64 -13.46 -7.84
C LYS A 130 15.51 -14.66 -7.45
N SER A 131 15.92 -15.48 -8.40
CA SER A 131 16.37 -16.84 -8.14
C SER A 131 17.84 -17.04 -7.83
N VAL A 132 18.72 -16.07 -8.07
CA VAL A 132 20.17 -16.22 -7.91
C VAL A 132 20.68 -15.37 -6.75
N ARG A 133 21.54 -15.91 -5.89
CA ARG A 133 22.32 -15.09 -4.93
C ARG A 133 23.77 -15.06 -5.40
N LEU A 134 24.32 -13.87 -5.64
CA LEU A 134 25.75 -13.72 -5.90
C LEU A 134 26.50 -13.54 -4.58
N PRO A 135 27.45 -14.41 -4.22
CA PRO A 135 28.16 -14.35 -2.94
C PRO A 135 29.36 -13.36 -3.00
N ILE A 136 29.12 -12.16 -3.51
CA ILE A 136 30.15 -11.12 -3.71
C ILE A 136 29.90 -9.88 -2.85
N GLU A 137 28.96 -9.96 -1.90
CA GLU A 137 28.46 -8.79 -1.16
C GLU A 137 29.59 -8.03 -0.45
N GLN A 138 30.57 -8.74 0.13
CA GLN A 138 31.71 -8.13 0.82
C GLN A 138 32.63 -7.35 -0.15
N ALA A 139 33.01 -7.95 -1.27
CA ALA A 139 33.85 -7.28 -2.27
C ALA A 139 33.13 -6.09 -2.90
N TYR A 140 31.82 -6.24 -3.14
CA TYR A 140 30.97 -5.19 -3.66
C TYR A 140 30.92 -3.98 -2.71
N LEU A 141 30.66 -4.22 -1.42
CA LEU A 141 30.66 -3.17 -0.39
C LEU A 141 32.05 -2.57 -0.16
N ALA A 142 33.11 -3.37 -0.21
CA ALA A 142 34.49 -2.89 -0.07
C ALA A 142 34.92 -1.98 -1.25
N SER A 143 34.29 -2.13 -2.42
CA SER A 143 34.54 -1.26 -3.57
C SER A 143 33.90 0.13 -3.46
N CYS A 144 33.07 0.35 -2.44
CA CYS A 144 32.24 1.54 -2.35
C CYS A 144 33.04 2.79 -1.97
N THR A 145 32.67 3.91 -2.57
CA THR A 145 33.17 5.24 -2.23
C THR A 145 32.03 6.12 -1.74
N GLN A 146 32.33 7.05 -0.82
CA GLN A 146 31.32 7.96 -0.28
C GLN A 146 30.94 9.01 -1.34
N GLY A 147 29.70 8.96 -1.82
CA GLY A 147 29.12 10.00 -2.65
C GLY A 147 28.53 11.16 -1.83
N PRO A 148 27.83 12.12 -2.49
CA PRO A 148 27.26 13.29 -1.81
C PRO A 148 26.27 12.95 -0.69
N LEU A 149 25.50 11.86 -0.87
CA LEU A 149 24.48 11.43 0.09
C LEU A 149 24.66 9.96 0.47
N PHE A 150 24.80 9.09 -0.52
CA PHE A 150 24.94 7.64 -0.36
C PHE A 150 26.38 7.19 -0.67
N PRO A 151 26.88 6.14 0.01
CA PRO A 151 27.97 5.34 -0.53
C PRO A 151 27.52 4.64 -1.82
N VAL A 152 28.38 4.63 -2.82
CA VAL A 152 28.11 4.01 -4.14
C VAL A 152 29.22 3.02 -4.49
N PRO A 153 28.89 1.87 -5.09
CA PRO A 153 29.87 0.88 -5.52
C PRO A 153 30.76 1.42 -6.64
N ALA A 154 31.92 0.81 -6.83
CA ALA A 154 32.74 1.12 -8.00
C ALA A 154 31.97 0.75 -9.29
N PRO A 155 32.00 1.59 -10.34
CA PRO A 155 31.25 1.34 -11.59
C PRO A 155 31.53 -0.04 -12.21
N VAL A 156 32.75 -0.57 -12.04
CA VAL A 156 33.17 -1.90 -12.50
C VAL A 156 32.36 -3.03 -11.85
N PHE A 157 32.07 -2.92 -10.55
CA PHE A 157 31.27 -3.90 -9.82
C PHE A 157 29.79 -3.77 -10.19
N GLU A 158 29.28 -2.54 -10.31
CA GLU A 158 27.90 -2.30 -10.72
C GLU A 158 27.65 -2.85 -12.13
N LEU A 159 28.55 -2.62 -13.08
CA LEU A 159 28.45 -3.15 -14.44
C LEU A 159 28.52 -4.67 -14.48
N ALA A 160 29.47 -5.28 -13.76
CA ALA A 160 29.61 -6.73 -13.65
C ALA A 160 28.29 -7.38 -13.22
N VAL A 161 27.65 -6.83 -12.19
CA VAL A 161 26.36 -7.28 -11.66
C VAL A 161 25.19 -6.95 -12.60
N LEU A 162 25.19 -5.77 -13.24
CA LEU A 162 24.14 -5.36 -14.17
C LEU A 162 24.01 -6.34 -15.34
N VAL A 163 25.12 -6.74 -15.97
CA VAL A 163 25.08 -7.68 -17.09
C VAL A 163 24.48 -9.03 -16.68
N VAL A 164 24.79 -9.52 -15.47
CA VAL A 164 24.16 -10.73 -14.90
C VAL A 164 22.66 -10.51 -14.66
N ARG A 165 22.26 -9.35 -14.11
CA ARG A 165 20.84 -8.99 -13.92
C ARG A 165 20.08 -9.00 -15.24
N LEU A 166 20.64 -8.40 -16.28
CA LEU A 166 20.03 -8.34 -17.61
C LEU A 166 19.91 -9.74 -18.23
N ALA A 167 20.93 -10.60 -18.07
CA ALA A 167 20.88 -11.98 -18.54
C ALA A 167 19.71 -12.75 -17.91
N LEU A 168 19.58 -12.67 -16.58
CA LEU A 168 18.54 -13.37 -15.85
C LEU A 168 17.12 -12.84 -16.14
N LYS A 169 16.99 -11.58 -16.55
CA LYS A 169 15.70 -10.94 -16.84
C LYS A 169 15.27 -11.10 -18.30
N HIS A 170 16.21 -10.98 -19.24
CA HIS A 170 15.91 -10.85 -20.67
C HIS A 170 16.39 -12.03 -21.52
N ALA A 171 17.42 -12.76 -21.09
CA ALA A 171 18.04 -13.80 -21.91
C ALA A 171 17.44 -15.21 -21.75
N THR A 172 16.22 -15.31 -21.22
CA THR A 172 15.51 -16.58 -21.00
C THR A 172 14.47 -16.84 -22.10
N TRP A 173 14.22 -18.11 -22.42
CA TRP A 173 13.18 -18.47 -23.40
C TRP A 173 11.80 -17.95 -23.00
N ASP A 174 11.48 -18.02 -21.70
CA ASP A 174 10.21 -17.50 -21.19
C ASP A 174 10.16 -15.98 -21.33
N ALA A 175 11.22 -15.22 -21.04
CA ALA A 175 11.21 -13.79 -21.30
C ALA A 175 10.93 -13.47 -22.78
N ALA A 176 11.55 -14.21 -23.71
CA ALA A 176 11.28 -14.05 -25.14
C ALA A 176 9.83 -14.38 -25.52
N ALA A 177 9.29 -15.49 -25.03
CA ALA A 177 7.91 -15.90 -25.30
C ALA A 177 6.86 -14.89 -24.77
N PHE A 178 7.17 -14.21 -23.66
CA PHE A 178 6.32 -13.17 -23.07
C PHE A 178 6.62 -11.75 -23.58
N GLY A 179 7.47 -11.59 -24.61
CA GLY A 179 7.79 -10.27 -25.18
C GLY A 179 8.66 -9.38 -24.28
N LEU A 180 9.32 -9.95 -23.27
CA LEU A 180 10.16 -9.27 -22.29
C LEU A 180 11.66 -9.35 -22.61
N ALA A 181 12.05 -9.94 -23.74
CA ALA A 181 13.45 -10.03 -24.15
C ALA A 181 14.11 -8.68 -24.51
N PRO A 182 13.42 -7.68 -25.09
CA PRO A 182 14.04 -6.37 -25.32
C PRO A 182 14.38 -5.66 -24.00
N LEU A 183 15.53 -4.95 -23.98
CA LEU A 183 15.88 -4.07 -22.87
C LEU A 183 14.95 -2.87 -22.81
N ARG A 184 14.61 -2.46 -21.58
CA ARG A 184 13.87 -1.21 -21.36
C ARG A 184 14.78 0.00 -21.60
N PRO A 185 14.23 1.18 -21.95
CA PRO A 185 15.02 2.39 -22.14
C PRO A 185 15.90 2.75 -20.94
N ALA A 186 15.40 2.55 -19.71
CA ALA A 186 16.17 2.79 -18.49
C ALA A 186 17.36 1.83 -18.33
N GLU A 187 17.17 0.55 -18.64
CA GLU A 187 18.23 -0.48 -18.55
C GLU A 187 19.30 -0.24 -19.61
N ARG A 188 18.91 0.19 -20.82
CA ARG A 188 19.86 0.58 -21.88
C ARG A 188 20.68 1.80 -21.47
N ARG A 189 20.04 2.80 -20.85
CA ARG A 189 20.74 3.99 -20.34
C ARG A 189 21.71 3.64 -19.22
N GLU A 190 21.30 2.83 -18.24
CA GLU A 190 22.17 2.34 -17.15
C GLU A 190 23.39 1.59 -17.71
N LEU A 191 23.17 0.70 -18.68
CA LEU A 191 24.24 -0.04 -19.35
C LEU A 191 25.25 0.88 -20.05
N GLN A 192 24.78 1.87 -20.81
CA GLN A 192 25.63 2.84 -21.50
C GLN A 192 26.38 3.74 -20.51
N TYR A 193 25.70 4.21 -19.46
CA TYR A 193 26.26 5.06 -18.42
C TYR A 193 27.45 4.39 -17.72
N LEU A 194 27.31 3.12 -17.35
CA LEU A 194 28.36 2.35 -16.67
C LEU A 194 29.47 1.93 -17.63
N SER A 195 29.14 1.48 -18.83
CA SER A 195 30.15 1.04 -19.81
C SER A 195 31.11 2.18 -20.21
N ALA A 196 30.65 3.43 -20.19
CA ALA A 196 31.49 4.60 -20.46
C ALA A 196 32.45 5.00 -19.31
N ARG A 197 32.35 4.35 -18.14
CA ARG A 197 33.06 4.73 -16.90
C ARG A 197 33.99 3.64 -16.37
N VAL A 198 34.21 2.61 -17.16
CA VAL A 198 34.88 1.39 -16.73
C VAL A 198 36.10 1.13 -17.61
N ASP A 199 37.20 0.78 -16.98
CA ASP A 199 38.38 0.24 -17.65
C ASP A 199 38.22 -1.27 -17.89
N ASP A 200 38.48 -1.73 -19.10
CA ASP A 200 38.26 -3.12 -19.53
C ASP A 200 39.18 -4.11 -18.80
N GLU A 201 40.42 -3.72 -18.46
CA GLU A 201 41.35 -4.60 -17.75
C GLU A 201 40.94 -4.77 -16.28
N VAL A 202 40.51 -3.69 -15.63
CA VAL A 202 39.95 -3.74 -14.27
C VAL A 202 38.66 -4.57 -14.26
N LEU A 203 37.76 -4.33 -15.22
CA LEU A 203 36.51 -5.07 -15.34
C LEU A 203 36.74 -6.57 -15.53
N ARG A 204 37.66 -6.94 -16.42
CA ARG A 204 38.05 -8.35 -16.63
C ARG A 204 38.52 -8.99 -15.33
N ARG A 205 39.40 -8.32 -14.58
CA ARG A 205 39.87 -8.82 -13.27
C ARG A 205 38.72 -9.02 -12.29
N VAL A 206 37.81 -8.06 -12.18
CA VAL A 206 36.64 -8.16 -11.31
C VAL A 206 35.75 -9.34 -11.69
N VAL A 207 35.48 -9.54 -12.98
CA VAL A 207 34.65 -10.66 -13.47
C VAL A 207 35.33 -12.01 -13.21
N GLU A 208 36.62 -12.15 -13.51
CA GLU A 208 37.35 -13.41 -13.28
C GLU A 208 37.44 -13.76 -11.80
N VAL A 209 37.71 -12.79 -10.93
CA VAL A 209 37.86 -13.02 -9.49
C VAL A 209 36.51 -13.23 -8.79
N HIS A 210 35.51 -12.40 -9.10
CA HIS A 210 34.25 -12.39 -8.35
C HIS A 210 33.10 -13.11 -9.05
N LEU A 211 33.21 -13.41 -10.34
CA LEU A 211 32.20 -14.16 -11.11
C LEU A 211 32.82 -15.37 -11.86
N PRO A 212 33.64 -16.21 -11.19
CA PRO A 212 34.38 -17.30 -11.86
C PRO A 212 33.46 -18.34 -12.51
N TRP A 213 32.24 -18.51 -12.01
CA TRP A 213 31.26 -19.46 -12.56
C TRP A 213 30.74 -19.06 -13.95
N ILE A 214 30.85 -17.78 -14.32
CA ILE A 214 30.53 -17.28 -15.65
C ILE A 214 31.81 -17.20 -16.50
N GLY A 215 32.89 -16.66 -15.93
CA GLY A 215 34.15 -16.36 -16.63
C GLY A 215 34.05 -15.17 -17.59
N TRP A 216 35.20 -14.57 -17.92
CA TRP A 216 35.23 -13.39 -18.79
C TRP A 216 34.67 -13.63 -20.20
N GLY A 217 34.91 -14.81 -20.76
CA GLY A 217 34.51 -15.13 -22.14
C GLY A 217 33.00 -15.05 -22.36
N ASP A 218 32.22 -15.74 -21.53
CA ASP A 218 30.75 -15.73 -21.64
C ASP A 218 30.15 -14.39 -21.21
N TRP A 219 30.70 -13.77 -20.14
CA TRP A 219 30.26 -12.47 -19.66
C TRP A 219 30.45 -11.37 -20.71
N SER A 220 31.67 -11.25 -21.26
CA SER A 220 32.03 -10.19 -22.22
C SER A 220 31.32 -10.36 -23.56
N ARG A 221 31.07 -11.60 -24.00
CA ARG A 221 30.27 -11.87 -25.20
C ARG A 221 28.85 -11.35 -25.05
N TYR A 222 28.22 -11.55 -23.88
CA TYR A 222 26.87 -11.05 -23.64
C TYR A 222 26.85 -9.52 -23.48
N HIS A 223 27.81 -8.95 -22.75
CA HIS A 223 27.97 -7.50 -22.61
C HIS A 223 28.08 -6.80 -23.98
N ARG A 224 28.95 -7.28 -24.87
CA ARG A 224 29.07 -6.76 -26.25
C ARG A 224 27.77 -6.89 -27.04
N ALA A 225 27.11 -8.04 -26.97
CA ALA A 225 25.82 -8.24 -27.65
C ALA A 225 24.73 -7.26 -27.17
N LEU A 226 24.76 -6.84 -25.90
CA LEU A 226 23.85 -5.83 -25.37
C LEU A 226 24.19 -4.41 -25.86
N LEU A 227 25.48 -4.06 -25.91
CA LEU A 227 25.95 -2.74 -26.37
C LEU A 227 25.68 -2.53 -27.86
N ASP A 228 25.96 -3.54 -28.68
CA ASP A 228 25.79 -3.48 -30.14
C ASP A 228 24.31 -3.51 -30.57
N GLY A 229 23.38 -3.68 -29.61
CA GLY A 229 21.96 -3.86 -29.92
C GLY A 229 21.69 -5.10 -30.77
N ALA A 230 22.48 -6.16 -30.57
CA ALA A 230 22.45 -7.36 -31.39
C ALA A 230 21.04 -8.00 -31.42
N PRO A 231 20.63 -8.61 -32.55
CA PRO A 231 19.33 -9.25 -32.65
C PRO A 231 19.18 -10.40 -31.63
N LEU A 232 17.94 -10.71 -31.25
CA LEU A 232 17.63 -11.72 -30.22
C LEU A 232 18.31 -13.08 -30.46
N ARG A 233 18.46 -13.50 -31.73
CA ARG A 233 19.15 -14.75 -32.09
C ARG A 233 20.62 -14.82 -31.66
N ALA A 234 21.30 -13.67 -31.56
CA ALA A 234 22.67 -13.56 -31.10
C ALA A 234 22.74 -13.28 -29.59
N CYS A 235 21.83 -12.45 -29.09
CA CYS A 235 21.78 -12.04 -27.69
C CYS A 235 21.34 -13.19 -26.75
N LEU A 236 20.38 -14.02 -27.17
CA LEU A 236 19.84 -15.12 -26.36
C LEU A 236 20.88 -16.22 -26.03
N PRO A 237 21.65 -16.78 -26.98
CA PRO A 237 22.66 -17.78 -26.66
C PRO A 237 23.75 -17.22 -25.73
N ALA A 238 24.21 -16.00 -25.98
CA ALA A 238 25.22 -15.35 -25.15
C ALA A 238 24.74 -15.15 -23.71
N GLY A 239 23.54 -14.60 -23.53
CA GLY A 239 22.97 -14.40 -22.19
C GLY A 239 22.61 -15.71 -21.50
N ARG A 240 22.21 -16.76 -22.23
CA ARG A 240 22.02 -18.09 -21.63
C ARG A 240 23.30 -18.73 -21.14
N ALA A 241 24.45 -18.44 -21.74
CA ALA A 241 25.71 -18.89 -21.20
C ALA A 241 25.95 -18.27 -19.81
N VAL A 242 25.68 -16.98 -19.66
CA VAL A 242 25.71 -16.29 -18.36
C VAL A 242 24.71 -16.91 -17.36
N VAL A 243 23.46 -17.16 -17.79
CA VAL A 243 22.44 -17.78 -16.93
C VAL A 243 22.84 -19.21 -16.50
N ARG A 244 23.47 -19.98 -17.40
CA ARG A 244 23.99 -21.32 -17.06
C ARG A 244 25.16 -21.23 -16.08
N GLY A 245 26.06 -20.28 -16.25
CA GLY A 245 27.20 -20.06 -15.34
C GLY A 245 26.77 -19.78 -13.90
N VAL A 246 25.63 -19.09 -13.70
CA VAL A 246 25.06 -18.86 -12.35
C VAL A 246 24.07 -19.94 -11.91
N GLY A 247 23.94 -21.04 -12.65
CA GLY A 247 22.95 -22.09 -12.40
C GLY A 247 23.05 -22.73 -11.02
N ASP A 248 24.27 -23.01 -10.56
CA ASP A 248 24.53 -23.63 -9.25
C ASP A 248 24.27 -22.67 -8.08
N LEU A 249 24.24 -21.36 -8.35
CA LEU A 249 23.88 -20.32 -7.38
C LEU A 249 22.36 -20.09 -7.29
N MET A 250 21.57 -20.77 -8.12
CA MET A 250 20.12 -20.64 -8.10
C MET A 250 19.52 -21.33 -6.87
N ARG A 251 18.59 -20.64 -6.20
CA ARG A 251 17.82 -21.16 -5.05
C ARG A 251 16.91 -22.33 -5.41
N ARG A 252 16.64 -22.52 -6.70
CA ARG A 252 15.77 -23.55 -7.25
C ARG A 252 16.38 -24.06 -8.54
N ARG A 253 16.11 -25.33 -8.87
CA ARG A 253 16.48 -25.90 -10.16
C ARG A 253 15.95 -25.02 -11.31
N PRO A 254 16.72 -24.80 -12.40
CA PRO A 254 16.33 -23.89 -13.48
C PRO A 254 14.94 -24.17 -14.08
N ALA A 255 14.58 -25.44 -14.25
CA ALA A 255 13.27 -25.86 -14.77
C ALA A 255 12.12 -25.45 -13.84
N VAL A 256 12.28 -25.66 -12.53
CA VAL A 256 11.29 -25.26 -11.51
C VAL A 256 11.15 -23.74 -11.45
N ASP A 257 12.28 -23.01 -11.51
CA ASP A 257 12.23 -21.55 -11.50
C ASP A 257 11.50 -21.01 -12.74
N THR A 258 11.76 -21.59 -13.91
CA THR A 258 11.09 -21.21 -15.16
C THR A 258 9.58 -21.47 -15.10
N ALA A 259 9.16 -22.65 -14.62
CA ALA A 259 7.74 -22.95 -14.43
C ALA A 259 7.06 -21.97 -13.46
N LEU A 260 7.74 -21.62 -12.35
CA LEU A 260 7.26 -20.64 -11.39
C LEU A 260 7.17 -19.23 -11.99
N ARG A 261 8.15 -18.79 -12.79
CA ARG A 261 8.11 -17.50 -13.49
C ARG A 261 6.90 -17.42 -14.40
N CYS A 262 6.70 -18.41 -15.27
CA CYS A 262 5.55 -18.47 -16.18
C CYS A 262 4.23 -18.44 -15.41
N GLY A 263 4.07 -19.30 -14.40
CA GLY A 263 2.86 -19.36 -13.58
C GLY A 263 2.58 -18.03 -12.85
N ARG A 264 3.60 -17.39 -12.28
CA ARG A 264 3.46 -16.11 -11.57
C ARG A 264 3.18 -14.94 -12.51
N ARG A 265 3.68 -14.95 -13.75
CA ARG A 265 3.33 -13.95 -14.77
C ARG A 265 1.87 -14.05 -15.17
N VAL A 266 1.37 -15.27 -15.41
CA VAL A 266 -0.05 -15.52 -15.69
C VAL A 266 -0.92 -15.14 -14.49
N GLU A 267 -0.58 -15.60 -13.28
CA GLU A 267 -1.30 -15.23 -12.05
C GLU A 267 -1.32 -13.72 -11.84
N TRP A 268 -0.19 -13.04 -12.11
CA TRP A 268 -0.13 -11.58 -12.04
C TRP A 268 -1.03 -10.93 -13.08
N GLY A 269 -1.04 -11.40 -14.33
CA GLY A 269 -1.90 -10.88 -15.39
C GLY A 269 -3.40 -10.99 -15.05
N VAL A 270 -3.85 -12.18 -14.63
CA VAL A 270 -5.21 -12.38 -14.13
C VAL A 270 -5.48 -11.48 -12.91
N ARG A 271 -4.48 -11.44 -12.01
CA ARG A 271 -4.39 -10.57 -10.83
C ARG A 271 -4.81 -9.14 -11.14
N HIS A 272 -4.11 -8.60 -12.12
CA HIS A 272 -4.08 -7.19 -12.45
C HIS A 272 -5.25 -6.81 -13.35
N TYR A 273 -5.42 -7.51 -14.46
CA TYR A 273 -6.40 -7.15 -15.49
C TYR A 273 -7.81 -7.65 -15.17
N VAL A 274 -7.95 -8.83 -14.54
CA VAL A 274 -9.28 -9.40 -14.24
C VAL A 274 -9.76 -8.99 -12.85
N LEU A 275 -8.91 -9.10 -11.83
CA LEU A 275 -9.30 -8.81 -10.45
C LEU A 275 -8.98 -7.38 -9.99
N GLY A 276 -8.35 -6.55 -10.84
CA GLY A 276 -7.97 -5.18 -10.50
C GLY A 276 -6.99 -5.08 -9.32
N GLN A 277 -6.29 -6.17 -8.99
CA GLN A 277 -5.42 -6.21 -7.81
C GLN A 277 -4.05 -5.62 -8.12
N ARG A 278 -3.57 -4.77 -7.22
CA ARG A 278 -2.22 -4.20 -7.28
C ARG A 278 -1.20 -5.05 -6.52
N ASN A 279 0.07 -4.90 -6.86
CA ASN A 279 1.19 -5.51 -6.14
C ASN A 279 1.54 -4.68 -4.91
N THR A 280 0.68 -4.74 -3.91
CA THR A 280 0.86 -4.00 -2.67
C THR A 280 1.50 -4.86 -1.59
N LYS A 281 2.12 -4.19 -0.61
CA LYS A 281 2.75 -4.82 0.56
C LYS A 281 1.82 -4.75 1.77
N ARG A 282 2.08 -5.58 2.77
CA ARG A 282 1.35 -5.61 4.03
C ARG A 282 2.28 -5.32 5.18
N LEU A 283 1.81 -4.56 6.17
CA LEU A 283 2.63 -4.26 7.33
C LEU A 283 2.91 -5.53 8.15
N VAL A 284 4.12 -5.62 8.68
CA VAL A 284 4.56 -6.80 9.45
C VAL A 284 4.00 -6.80 10.87
N ALA A 285 3.93 -5.63 11.50
CA ALA A 285 3.40 -5.47 12.86
C ALA A 285 1.88 -5.66 12.96
N GLY A 286 1.19 -5.83 11.82
CA GLY A 286 -0.27 -5.84 11.74
C GLY A 286 -0.78 -4.67 10.89
N GLY A 287 -1.99 -4.81 10.37
CA GLY A 287 -2.71 -3.73 9.72
C GLY A 287 -3.43 -2.89 10.77
N SER A 288 -4.09 -1.83 10.31
CA SER A 288 -4.81 -0.90 11.18
C SER A 288 -6.18 -0.57 10.59
N VAL A 289 -7.16 -0.38 11.47
CA VAL A 289 -8.50 0.11 11.14
C VAL A 289 -8.57 1.60 11.47
N VAL A 290 -8.54 2.43 10.44
CA VAL A 290 -8.68 3.88 10.53
C VAL A 290 -10.13 4.24 10.21
N ALA A 291 -10.85 4.83 11.14
CA ALA A 291 -12.22 5.29 10.92
C ALA A 291 -12.28 6.80 10.74
N VAL A 292 -13.04 7.24 9.73
CA VAL A 292 -13.33 8.66 9.50
C VAL A 292 -14.78 8.94 9.87
N VAL A 293 -14.98 9.78 10.89
CA VAL A 293 -16.28 10.21 11.40
C VAL A 293 -16.43 11.73 11.20
N GLY A 294 -17.66 12.19 10.98
CA GLY A 294 -17.92 13.59 10.66
C GLY A 294 -19.40 13.83 10.33
N GLY A 295 -19.86 15.07 10.46
CA GLY A 295 -21.19 15.50 10.01
C GLY A 295 -21.39 15.34 8.50
N ASP A 296 -22.63 15.36 8.04
CA ASP A 296 -22.91 15.47 6.60
C ASP A 296 -22.39 16.83 6.09
N GLY A 297 -21.70 16.86 4.95
CA GLY A 297 -21.01 18.08 4.46
C GLY A 297 -19.59 18.30 4.99
N ALA A 298 -19.10 17.47 5.91
CA ALA A 298 -17.75 17.62 6.50
C ALA A 298 -16.57 17.18 5.61
N GLY A 299 -16.83 16.54 4.45
CA GLY A 299 -15.76 16.08 3.54
C GLY A 299 -15.20 14.67 3.82
N LYS A 300 -15.93 13.84 4.59
CA LYS A 300 -15.52 12.45 4.95
C LYS A 300 -15.05 11.61 3.75
N SER A 301 -15.84 11.61 2.67
CA SER A 301 -15.54 10.80 1.49
C SER A 301 -14.29 11.32 0.75
N THR A 302 -14.08 12.63 0.73
CA THR A 302 -12.87 13.26 0.18
C THR A 302 -11.63 12.82 0.96
N LEU A 303 -11.68 12.90 2.30
CA LEU A 303 -10.57 12.46 3.15
C LEU A 303 -10.32 10.95 3.02
N THR A 304 -11.38 10.15 3.03
CA THR A 304 -11.30 8.69 2.91
C THR A 304 -10.63 8.28 1.59
N ASN A 305 -11.03 8.89 0.47
CA ASN A 305 -10.44 8.63 -0.83
C ASN A 305 -8.99 9.12 -0.92
N GLY A 306 -8.68 10.28 -0.33
CA GLY A 306 -7.32 10.82 -0.26
C GLY A 306 -6.37 9.91 0.53
N LEU A 307 -6.81 9.41 1.69
CA LEU A 307 -6.05 8.44 2.49
C LEU A 307 -5.90 7.11 1.78
N ALA A 308 -6.96 6.60 1.16
CA ALA A 308 -6.92 5.34 0.43
C ALA A 308 -6.03 5.39 -0.81
N GLY A 309 -6.00 6.53 -1.52
CA GLY A 309 -5.11 6.76 -2.65
C GLY A 309 -3.65 6.81 -2.22
N TRP A 310 -3.35 7.53 -1.15
CA TRP A 310 -2.01 7.63 -0.57
C TRP A 310 -1.49 6.28 -0.06
N LEU A 311 -2.26 5.60 0.80
CA LEU A 311 -1.87 4.28 1.34
C LEU A 311 -1.88 3.19 0.26
N GLY A 312 -2.86 3.22 -0.65
CA GLY A 312 -3.07 2.20 -1.68
C GLY A 312 -1.98 2.17 -2.76
N GLY A 313 -1.12 3.18 -2.82
CA GLY A 313 0.09 3.16 -3.65
C GLY A 313 1.12 2.15 -3.15
N ALA A 314 1.34 2.08 -1.83
CA ALA A 314 2.37 1.23 -1.22
C ALA A 314 1.80 -0.04 -0.56
N PHE A 315 0.64 0.06 0.09
CA PHE A 315 0.09 -0.94 0.99
C PHE A 315 -1.23 -1.54 0.50
N ASP A 316 -1.52 -2.79 0.90
CA ASP A 316 -2.82 -3.43 0.68
C ASP A 316 -3.85 -2.67 1.51
N THR A 317 -4.57 -1.77 0.84
CA THR A 317 -5.50 -0.83 1.46
C THR A 317 -6.92 -1.12 0.99
N ARG A 318 -7.87 -1.12 1.92
CA ARG A 318 -9.29 -1.35 1.64
C ARG A 318 -10.14 -0.21 2.20
N VAL A 319 -11.00 0.35 1.37
CA VAL A 319 -12.05 1.26 1.83
C VAL A 319 -13.30 0.47 2.16
N VAL A 320 -13.87 0.71 3.32
CA VAL A 320 -15.06 0.02 3.80
C VAL A 320 -16.06 1.02 4.34
N HIS A 321 -17.27 1.05 3.79
CA HIS A 321 -18.31 1.96 4.27
C HIS A 321 -19.16 1.27 5.33
N MET A 322 -19.02 1.63 6.61
CA MET A 322 -19.75 0.97 7.72
C MET A 322 -21.20 1.46 7.83
N GLY A 323 -21.53 2.62 7.25
CA GLY A 323 -22.88 3.15 7.25
C GLY A 323 -23.88 2.29 6.46
N LYS A 324 -23.41 1.60 5.42
CA LYS A 324 -24.17 0.79 4.45
C LYS A 324 -23.45 -0.56 4.25
N PRO A 325 -23.57 -1.50 5.21
CA PRO A 325 -22.92 -2.79 5.11
C PRO A 325 -23.45 -3.61 3.92
N PRO A 326 -22.60 -4.43 3.29
CA PRO A 326 -23.07 -5.42 2.34
C PRO A 326 -23.95 -6.44 3.06
N ARG A 327 -25.15 -6.66 2.52
CA ARG A 327 -26.16 -7.54 3.12
C ARG A 327 -25.71 -8.99 3.04
N GLY A 328 -25.78 -9.71 4.15
CA GLY A 328 -25.67 -11.18 4.13
C GLY A 328 -26.86 -11.82 3.39
N PRO A 329 -26.72 -13.05 2.86
CA PRO A 329 -27.80 -13.72 2.12
C PRO A 329 -29.06 -13.90 2.98
N ALA A 330 -28.91 -14.35 4.24
CA ALA A 330 -30.04 -14.47 5.18
C ALA A 330 -30.72 -13.12 5.45
N ASN A 331 -29.93 -12.06 5.59
CA ASN A 331 -30.41 -10.71 5.85
C ASN A 331 -31.12 -10.10 4.64
N LEU A 332 -30.71 -10.49 3.42
CA LEU A 332 -31.37 -10.18 2.16
C LEU A 332 -32.76 -10.80 2.08
N VAL A 333 -32.89 -12.08 2.45
CA VAL A 333 -34.18 -12.79 2.51
C VAL A 333 -35.13 -12.11 3.50
N VAL A 334 -34.68 -11.86 4.74
CA VAL A 334 -35.52 -11.23 5.78
C VAL A 334 -35.94 -9.81 5.36
N LYS A 335 -35.00 -8.99 4.88
CA LYS A 335 -35.35 -7.63 4.39
C LYS A 335 -36.27 -7.68 3.16
N GLY A 336 -36.09 -8.66 2.27
CA GLY A 336 -36.95 -8.88 1.11
C GLY A 336 -38.38 -9.20 1.52
N ALA A 337 -38.56 -10.17 2.43
CA ALA A 337 -39.86 -10.56 2.97
C ALA A 337 -40.56 -9.38 3.67
N LEU A 338 -39.84 -8.64 4.52
CA LEU A 338 -40.38 -7.45 5.19
C LEU A 338 -40.77 -6.35 4.19
N THR A 339 -39.99 -6.15 3.13
CA THR A 339 -40.31 -5.19 2.07
C THR A 339 -41.55 -5.60 1.29
N ALA A 340 -41.71 -6.89 0.98
CA ALA A 340 -42.88 -7.44 0.31
C ALA A 340 -44.15 -7.30 1.18
N ALA A 341 -44.06 -7.67 2.46
CA ALA A 341 -45.15 -7.50 3.42
C ALA A 341 -45.56 -6.01 3.58
N ARG A 342 -44.59 -5.09 3.54
CA ARG A 342 -44.86 -3.65 3.53
C ARG A 342 -45.61 -3.21 2.28
N ARG A 343 -45.20 -3.69 1.09
CA ARG A 343 -45.86 -3.37 -0.18
C ARG A 343 -47.27 -3.96 -0.28
N ALA A 344 -47.50 -5.10 0.35
CA ALA A 344 -48.81 -5.76 0.42
C ALA A 344 -49.76 -5.14 1.47
N GLY A 345 -49.35 -4.07 2.16
CA GLY A 345 -50.20 -3.41 3.18
C GLY A 345 -50.31 -4.16 4.51
N LEU A 346 -49.60 -5.27 4.68
CA LEU A 346 -49.65 -6.13 5.88
C LEU A 346 -48.90 -5.54 7.09
N LEU A 347 -48.16 -4.45 6.89
CA LEU A 347 -47.37 -3.75 7.92
C LEU A 347 -47.77 -2.27 8.00
N PRO A 348 -48.94 -1.94 8.60
CA PRO A 348 -49.28 -0.55 8.89
C PRO A 348 -48.31 0.04 9.92
N GLY A 349 -47.79 1.25 9.68
CA GLY A 349 -46.92 1.96 10.63
C GLY A 349 -45.40 1.76 10.47
N TRP A 350 -44.91 1.51 9.26
CA TRP A 350 -43.46 1.40 9.00
C TRP A 350 -42.72 2.73 9.24
N LEU A 351 -41.87 2.81 10.25
CA LEU A 351 -41.08 4.00 10.52
C LEU A 351 -39.97 4.23 9.48
N PRO A 352 -39.61 5.50 9.22
CA PRO A 352 -38.39 5.83 8.48
C PRO A 352 -37.15 5.29 9.19
N ASN A 353 -36.00 5.29 8.49
CA ASN A 353 -34.75 4.76 9.04
C ASN A 353 -34.16 5.61 10.18
N TYR A 354 -34.66 6.82 10.40
CA TYR A 354 -34.17 7.80 11.38
C TYR A 354 -35.33 8.44 12.16
N PRO A 355 -36.10 7.69 12.96
CA PRO A 355 -37.18 8.29 13.73
C PRO A 355 -36.60 9.02 14.95
N THR A 356 -37.13 10.21 15.25
CA THR A 356 -36.82 10.89 16.52
C THR A 356 -37.83 10.49 17.61
N PRO A 357 -37.43 10.51 18.91
CA PRO A 357 -38.36 10.27 20.02
C PRO A 357 -39.55 11.24 20.01
N ALA A 358 -39.31 12.48 19.55
CA ALA A 358 -40.32 13.53 19.41
C ALA A 358 -41.39 13.19 18.37
N GLU A 359 -41.01 12.55 17.25
CA GLU A 359 -41.95 12.14 16.19
C GLU A 359 -42.93 11.05 16.64
N HIS A 360 -42.54 10.21 17.63
CA HIS A 360 -43.31 9.02 17.98
C HIS A 360 -44.01 9.05 19.34
N ARG A 361 -43.87 10.12 20.15
CA ARG A 361 -44.59 10.33 21.43
C ARG A 361 -44.64 9.07 22.32
N GLY A 362 -43.59 8.23 22.30
CA GLY A 362 -43.52 6.98 23.07
C GLY A 362 -44.30 5.77 22.54
N ARG A 363 -44.87 5.80 21.33
CA ARG A 363 -45.58 4.64 20.75
C ARG A 363 -44.65 3.54 20.25
N PHE A 364 -45.08 2.29 20.40
CA PHE A 364 -44.34 1.10 19.99
C PHE A 364 -44.16 1.01 18.45
N PRO A 365 -42.91 0.88 17.93
CA PRO A 365 -42.63 0.94 16.48
C PRO A 365 -42.97 -0.34 15.69
N GLY A 366 -43.46 -1.39 16.35
CA GLY A 366 -43.77 -2.68 15.70
C GLY A 366 -42.58 -3.65 15.64
N HIS A 367 -42.87 -4.95 15.74
CA HIS A 367 -41.84 -6.00 15.73
C HIS A 367 -41.07 -6.09 14.41
N ALA A 368 -41.74 -5.85 13.28
CA ALA A 368 -41.13 -5.89 11.95
C ALA A 368 -40.02 -4.84 11.79
N TRP A 369 -40.23 -3.64 12.32
CA TRP A 369 -39.22 -2.59 12.32
C TRP A 369 -38.05 -2.93 13.25
N LEU A 370 -38.32 -3.44 14.46
CA LEU A 370 -37.25 -3.91 15.37
C LEU A 370 -36.40 -5.03 14.76
N LEU A 371 -37.03 -5.98 14.05
CA LEU A 371 -36.33 -7.04 13.33
C LEU A 371 -35.46 -6.45 12.21
N TRP A 372 -35.96 -5.46 11.46
CA TRP A 372 -35.17 -4.77 10.44
C TRP A 372 -33.91 -4.10 11.00
N GLN A 373 -34.02 -3.47 12.18
CA GLN A 373 -32.87 -2.85 12.85
C GLN A 373 -31.87 -3.91 13.35
N LEU A 374 -32.35 -4.99 13.95
CA LEU A 374 -31.49 -6.12 14.36
C LEU A 374 -30.73 -6.71 13.17
N VAL A 375 -31.40 -6.93 12.04
CA VAL A 375 -30.78 -7.44 10.79
C VAL A 375 -29.71 -6.47 10.28
N THR A 376 -29.95 -5.17 10.38
CA THR A 376 -28.96 -4.15 10.01
C THR A 376 -27.76 -4.13 10.96
N ALA A 377 -27.99 -4.28 12.26
CA ALA A 377 -26.93 -4.38 13.26
C ALA A 377 -26.06 -5.65 13.05
N THR A 378 -26.67 -6.78 12.68
CA THR A 378 -25.91 -8.01 12.37
C THR A 378 -25.09 -7.88 11.09
N ASP A 379 -25.61 -7.23 10.04
CA ASP A 379 -24.85 -6.89 8.82
C ASP A 379 -23.60 -6.05 9.16
N ARG A 380 -23.75 -5.00 10.00
CA ARG A 380 -22.64 -4.14 10.46
C ARG A 380 -21.62 -4.91 11.29
N ARG A 381 -22.08 -5.74 12.23
CA ARG A 381 -21.19 -6.61 13.04
C ARG A 381 -20.40 -7.57 12.16
N ARG A 382 -21.02 -8.16 11.14
CA ARG A 382 -20.34 -9.03 10.17
C ARG A 382 -19.27 -8.25 9.38
N GLN A 383 -19.58 -7.04 8.94
CA GLN A 383 -18.62 -6.18 8.26
C GLN A 383 -17.46 -5.80 9.19
N HIS A 384 -17.73 -5.45 10.45
CA HIS A 384 -16.70 -5.18 11.45
C HIS A 384 -15.75 -6.39 11.64
N ARG A 385 -16.28 -7.61 11.80
CA ARG A 385 -15.46 -8.82 11.88
C ARG A 385 -14.56 -9.01 10.66
N ARG A 386 -15.09 -8.73 9.46
CA ARG A 386 -14.32 -8.78 8.22
C ARG A 386 -13.20 -7.73 8.21
N VAL A 387 -13.50 -6.50 8.62
CA VAL A 387 -12.52 -5.40 8.74
C VAL A 387 -11.40 -5.78 9.71
N ARG A 388 -11.74 -6.26 10.90
CA ARG A 388 -10.77 -6.74 11.90
C ARG A 388 -9.93 -7.91 11.41
N SER A 389 -10.54 -8.86 10.70
CA SER A 389 -9.80 -9.97 10.09
C SER A 389 -8.81 -9.50 9.01
N LEU A 390 -9.17 -8.48 8.22
CA LEU A 390 -8.27 -7.89 7.23
C LEU A 390 -7.10 -7.18 7.92
N ALA A 391 -7.38 -6.34 8.93
CA ALA A 391 -6.35 -5.67 9.72
C ALA A 391 -5.38 -6.68 10.36
N GLY A 392 -5.88 -7.75 10.98
CA GLY A 392 -5.04 -8.82 11.53
C GLY A 392 -4.18 -9.57 10.50
N ARG A 393 -4.42 -9.40 9.19
CA ARG A 393 -3.60 -9.95 8.10
C ARG A 393 -2.59 -8.95 7.52
N GLY A 394 -2.43 -7.77 8.12
CA GLY A 394 -1.52 -6.72 7.66
C GLY A 394 -2.13 -5.75 6.64
N VAL A 395 -3.45 -5.75 6.45
CA VAL A 395 -4.17 -4.87 5.50
C VAL A 395 -4.57 -3.57 6.20
N LEU A 396 -4.35 -2.43 5.57
CA LEU A 396 -4.84 -1.14 6.07
C LEU A 396 -6.30 -0.97 5.66
N VAL A 397 -7.18 -0.70 6.62
CA VAL A 397 -8.61 -0.52 6.34
C VAL A 397 -9.02 0.90 6.71
N VAL A 398 -9.49 1.65 5.71
CA VAL A 398 -10.06 2.99 5.91
C VAL A 398 -11.59 2.87 5.91
N CYS A 399 -12.21 3.17 7.04
CA CYS A 399 -13.65 3.10 7.23
C CYS A 399 -14.30 4.46 6.99
N ASP A 400 -15.22 4.54 6.02
CA ASP A 400 -16.12 5.68 5.87
C ASP A 400 -17.33 5.47 6.79
N ARG A 401 -17.48 6.36 7.77
CA ARG A 401 -18.39 6.24 8.92
C ARG A 401 -18.02 5.08 9.83
N PHE A 402 -18.35 5.21 11.11
CA PHE A 402 -18.14 4.16 12.09
C PHE A 402 -19.13 4.33 13.25
N PRO A 403 -19.72 3.25 13.80
CA PRO A 403 -20.55 3.33 15.00
C PRO A 403 -19.69 3.76 16.19
N VAL A 404 -19.95 4.95 16.72
CA VAL A 404 -19.31 5.49 17.93
C VAL A 404 -20.37 5.94 18.91
N ASP A 405 -20.12 5.82 20.22
CA ASP A 405 -21.14 6.09 21.23
C ASP A 405 -21.49 7.57 21.36
N GLN A 406 -20.53 8.45 21.05
CA GLN A 406 -20.65 9.91 21.04
C GLN A 406 -21.65 10.39 19.98
N VAL A 407 -21.93 9.58 18.95
CA VAL A 407 -22.83 9.93 17.85
C VAL A 407 -23.99 8.94 17.84
N THR A 408 -25.13 9.41 18.33
CA THR A 408 -26.33 8.61 18.50
C THR A 408 -27.28 8.72 17.31
N ARG A 409 -27.33 9.86 16.62
CA ARG A 409 -28.24 10.06 15.48
C ARG A 409 -27.75 9.36 14.22
N MET A 410 -26.46 9.11 14.09
CA MET A 410 -25.87 8.45 12.93
C MET A 410 -25.17 7.16 13.33
N ASP A 411 -25.31 6.14 12.48
CA ASP A 411 -24.50 4.93 12.50
C ASP A 411 -24.49 4.08 13.81
N GLY A 412 -25.21 4.47 14.87
CA GLY A 412 -25.41 3.71 16.10
C GLY A 412 -26.74 2.93 16.19
N PRO A 413 -27.04 2.32 17.36
CA PRO A 413 -28.26 1.57 17.60
C PRO A 413 -29.52 2.44 17.50
N ARG A 414 -30.54 1.94 16.82
CA ARG A 414 -31.77 2.71 16.53
C ARG A 414 -32.84 2.58 17.59
N THR A 415 -32.73 1.62 18.48
CA THR A 415 -33.75 1.30 19.49
C THR A 415 -33.45 1.85 20.88
N ARG A 416 -32.43 2.69 21.05
CA ARG A 416 -32.07 3.26 22.38
C ARG A 416 -33.22 4.02 23.06
N TRP A 417 -34.12 4.61 22.27
CA TRP A 417 -35.28 5.37 22.77
C TRP A 417 -36.51 4.50 23.07
N VAL A 418 -36.52 3.22 22.67
CA VAL A 418 -37.69 2.35 22.86
C VAL A 418 -37.78 1.99 24.35
N PRO A 419 -38.90 2.29 25.04
CA PRO A 419 -39.06 1.99 26.45
C PRO A 419 -38.97 0.48 26.69
N THR A 420 -38.39 0.10 27.84
CA THR A 420 -38.28 -1.31 28.24
C THR A 420 -39.47 -1.77 29.08
N GLU A 421 -40.26 -0.84 29.59
CA GLU A 421 -41.51 -1.05 30.33
C GLU A 421 -42.71 -0.94 29.38
N GLY A 422 -43.77 -1.72 29.61
CA GLY A 422 -44.98 -1.69 28.78
C GLY A 422 -44.88 -2.29 27.37
N VAL A 423 -43.73 -2.81 26.94
CA VAL A 423 -43.53 -3.44 25.63
C VAL A 423 -43.50 -4.98 25.68
N PRO A 424 -43.96 -5.68 24.63
CA PRO A 424 -43.99 -7.15 24.61
C PRO A 424 -42.60 -7.79 24.81
N ALA A 425 -42.56 -9.01 25.38
CA ALA A 425 -41.31 -9.72 25.67
C ALA A 425 -40.41 -9.90 24.42
N LEU A 426 -41.02 -10.16 23.26
CA LEU A 426 -40.30 -10.28 21.99
C LEU A 426 -39.64 -8.96 21.58
N ALA A 427 -40.31 -7.82 21.76
CA ALA A 427 -39.73 -6.50 21.48
C ALA A 427 -38.50 -6.25 22.35
N ARG A 428 -38.59 -6.54 23.66
CA ARG A 428 -37.46 -6.40 24.59
C ARG A 428 -36.28 -7.27 24.17
N ARG A 429 -36.53 -8.49 23.71
CA ARG A 429 -35.49 -9.39 23.19
C ARG A 429 -34.82 -8.81 21.94
N LEU A 430 -35.59 -8.27 20.99
CA LEU A 430 -35.06 -7.69 19.75
C LEU A 430 -34.21 -6.43 20.02
N VAL A 431 -34.68 -5.53 20.90
CA VAL A 431 -33.94 -4.33 21.32
C VAL A 431 -32.61 -4.72 21.97
N ARG A 432 -32.64 -5.64 22.94
CA ARG A 432 -31.42 -6.14 23.60
C ARG A 432 -30.47 -6.82 22.61
N ALA A 433 -30.99 -7.57 21.64
CA ALA A 433 -30.18 -8.22 20.62
C ALA A 433 -29.48 -7.21 19.71
N GLU A 434 -30.17 -6.12 19.32
CA GLU A 434 -29.57 -5.05 18.51
C GLU A 434 -28.45 -4.36 19.30
N GLN A 435 -28.72 -3.96 20.54
CA GLN A 435 -27.74 -3.30 21.40
C GLN A 435 -26.50 -4.18 21.62
N ARG A 436 -26.68 -5.49 21.87
CA ARG A 436 -25.57 -6.45 21.95
C ARG A 436 -24.78 -6.56 20.66
N ALA A 437 -25.43 -6.45 19.49
CA ALA A 437 -24.73 -6.51 18.22
C ALA A 437 -23.82 -5.30 18.01
N TYR A 438 -24.25 -4.10 18.42
CA TYR A 438 -23.42 -2.89 18.41
C TYR A 438 -22.35 -2.88 19.51
N ALA A 439 -22.66 -3.33 20.72
CA ALA A 439 -21.68 -3.43 21.81
C ALA A 439 -20.53 -4.41 21.48
N ALA A 440 -20.78 -5.37 20.58
CA ALA A 440 -19.75 -6.28 20.07
C ALA A 440 -18.88 -5.68 18.93
N ILE A 441 -19.11 -4.42 18.54
CA ILE A 441 -18.27 -3.70 17.59
C ILE A 441 -17.20 -2.97 18.41
N ALA A 442 -15.96 -3.44 18.31
CA ALA A 442 -14.83 -2.80 18.98
C ALA A 442 -14.54 -1.42 18.35
N PRO A 443 -14.01 -0.44 19.11
CA PRO A 443 -13.57 0.84 18.56
C PRO A 443 -12.52 0.63 17.46
N PRO A 444 -12.31 1.57 16.54
CA PRO A 444 -11.24 1.50 15.54
C PRO A 444 -9.86 1.64 16.21
N ASP A 445 -8.77 1.33 15.48
CA ASP A 445 -7.40 1.52 15.99
C ASP A 445 -7.01 3.00 15.97
N LEU A 446 -7.52 3.75 14.99
CA LEU A 446 -7.45 5.21 14.94
C LEU A 446 -8.80 5.78 14.54
N LEU A 447 -9.32 6.71 15.34
CA LEU A 447 -10.51 7.48 15.04
C LEU A 447 -10.11 8.89 14.59
N VAL A 448 -10.45 9.25 13.35
CA VAL A 448 -10.26 10.60 12.80
C VAL A 448 -11.62 11.28 12.70
N VAL A 449 -11.77 12.40 13.39
CA VAL A 449 -13.03 13.15 13.46
C VAL A 449 -12.89 14.45 12.69
N LEU A 450 -13.76 14.65 11.70
CA LEU A 450 -13.88 15.91 10.97
C LEU A 450 -14.89 16.81 11.69
N ARG A 451 -14.36 17.84 12.35
CA ARG A 451 -15.16 18.86 13.03
C ARG A 451 -15.36 20.04 12.07
N VAL A 452 -16.62 20.40 11.83
CA VAL A 452 -16.99 21.56 11.02
C VAL A 452 -18.17 22.24 11.70
N ASP A 453 -18.17 23.55 11.66
CA ASP A 453 -19.30 24.34 12.11
C ASP A 453 -20.59 23.94 11.36
N PRO A 454 -21.73 23.76 12.04
CA PRO A 454 -22.98 23.31 11.41
C PRO A 454 -23.49 24.22 10.29
N ASP A 455 -23.31 25.54 10.40
CA ASP A 455 -23.72 26.48 9.35
C ASP A 455 -22.86 26.32 8.10
N THR A 456 -21.55 26.13 8.29
CA THR A 456 -20.62 25.83 7.19
C THR A 456 -20.97 24.49 6.52
N ALA A 457 -21.37 23.48 7.29
CA ALA A 457 -21.79 22.19 6.74
C ALA A 457 -23.07 22.29 5.90
N VAL A 458 -24.05 23.08 6.35
CA VAL A 458 -25.27 23.37 5.59
C VAL A 458 -24.93 24.11 4.31
N ALA A 459 -24.07 25.14 4.37
CA ALA A 459 -23.65 25.91 3.21
C ALA A 459 -23.04 25.01 2.11
N ARG A 460 -22.20 24.04 2.48
CA ARG A 460 -21.59 23.06 1.55
C ARG A 460 -22.59 22.07 0.94
N LYS A 461 -23.79 21.96 1.51
CA LYS A 461 -24.84 21.02 1.10
C LYS A 461 -26.11 21.69 0.57
N LEU A 462 -26.10 23.02 0.43
CA LEU A 462 -27.18 23.79 -0.18
C LEU A 462 -27.53 23.20 -1.55
N GLY A 463 -28.81 22.89 -1.76
CA GLY A 463 -29.33 22.32 -2.99
C GLY A 463 -29.20 20.80 -3.14
N VAL A 464 -28.47 20.10 -2.25
CA VAL A 464 -28.33 18.63 -2.28
C VAL A 464 -29.15 17.96 -1.18
N ASP A 465 -29.01 18.42 0.06
CA ASP A 465 -29.70 17.86 1.22
C ASP A 465 -30.39 19.01 1.98
N PRO A 466 -31.60 18.80 2.56
CA PRO A 466 -32.28 19.83 3.34
C PRO A 466 -31.46 20.28 4.55
N ALA A 467 -31.46 21.59 4.85
CA ALA A 467 -30.72 22.15 5.98
C ALA A 467 -31.13 21.51 7.32
N GLU A 468 -32.42 21.21 7.49
CA GLU A 468 -32.99 20.55 8.66
C GLU A 468 -32.47 19.13 8.87
N PHE A 469 -31.95 18.48 7.82
CA PHE A 469 -31.36 17.15 7.89
C PHE A 469 -29.87 17.20 8.23
N VAL A 470 -29.15 18.17 7.66
CA VAL A 470 -27.69 18.30 7.80
C VAL A 470 -27.29 18.93 9.14
N ARG A 471 -27.94 20.03 9.52
CA ARG A 471 -27.65 20.79 10.74
C ARG A 471 -27.64 19.93 12.01
N PRO A 472 -28.68 19.13 12.34
CA PRO A 472 -28.68 18.34 13.58
C PRO A 472 -27.60 17.26 13.62
N ARG A 473 -27.20 16.73 12.46
CA ARG A 473 -26.15 15.71 12.36
C ARG A 473 -24.76 16.29 12.51
N SER A 474 -24.54 17.48 11.95
CA SER A 474 -23.28 18.20 12.13
C SER A 474 -23.13 18.72 13.55
N ALA A 475 -24.21 19.25 14.14
CA ALA A 475 -24.22 19.77 15.50
C ALA A 475 -23.87 18.69 16.54
N GLU A 476 -24.38 17.46 16.39
CA GLU A 476 -24.05 16.35 17.30
C GLU A 476 -22.55 16.04 17.30
N VAL A 477 -21.93 15.96 16.12
CA VAL A 477 -20.48 15.71 16.00
C VAL A 477 -19.66 16.89 16.52
N PHE A 478 -20.14 18.13 16.30
CA PHE A 478 -19.45 19.34 16.72
C PHE A 478 -19.50 19.56 18.24
N ALA A 479 -20.60 19.19 18.89
CA ALA A 479 -20.79 19.34 20.34
C ALA A 479 -20.27 18.15 21.16
N ALA A 480 -20.05 16.99 20.53
CA ALA A 480 -19.53 15.81 21.21
C ALA A 480 -18.12 16.04 21.78
N ASP A 481 -17.88 15.51 22.97
CA ASP A 481 -16.53 15.44 23.56
C ASP A 481 -15.75 14.25 22.98
N TRP A 482 -14.67 14.57 22.30
CA TRP A 482 -13.78 13.61 21.65
C TRP A 482 -12.50 13.36 22.45
N HIS A 483 -12.19 14.16 23.48
CA HIS A 483 -10.94 14.04 24.23
C HIS A 483 -10.84 12.68 24.95
N ALA A 484 -11.95 12.21 25.52
CA ALA A 484 -12.02 10.92 26.19
C ALA A 484 -11.86 9.70 25.25
N THR A 485 -11.91 9.89 23.93
CA THR A 485 -11.85 8.79 22.94
C THR A 485 -10.47 8.56 22.34
N GLY A 486 -9.49 9.43 22.60
CA GLY A 486 -8.20 9.42 21.91
C GLY A 486 -8.30 9.73 20.40
N ALA A 487 -9.41 10.33 19.96
CA ALA A 487 -9.61 10.66 18.57
C ALA A 487 -8.74 11.83 18.11
N VAL A 488 -8.32 11.78 16.84
CA VAL A 488 -7.66 12.89 16.17
C VAL A 488 -8.74 13.78 15.56
N VAL A 489 -9.00 14.91 16.21
CA VAL A 489 -9.98 15.89 15.76
C VAL A 489 -9.30 16.85 14.78
N LEU A 490 -9.80 16.87 13.55
CA LEU A 490 -9.32 17.74 12.47
C LEU A 490 -10.37 18.80 12.16
N ASP A 491 -9.92 20.05 12.04
CA ASP A 491 -10.76 21.15 11.59
C ASP A 491 -11.01 21.06 10.09
N ALA A 492 -12.24 20.71 9.71
CA ALA A 492 -12.66 20.56 8.33
C ALA A 492 -13.10 21.89 7.68
N ALA A 493 -12.97 23.04 8.37
CA ALA A 493 -13.06 24.36 7.76
C ALA A 493 -11.82 24.71 6.94
N ARG A 494 -10.66 24.13 7.29
CA ARG A 494 -9.40 24.32 6.58
C ARG A 494 -9.41 23.72 5.16
N PRO A 495 -8.47 24.12 4.29
CA PRO A 495 -8.30 23.51 2.97
C PRO A 495 -8.15 22.00 3.05
N ALA A 496 -8.71 21.28 2.08
CA ALA A 496 -8.75 19.81 2.09
C ALA A 496 -7.34 19.17 2.11
N ASP A 497 -6.35 19.81 1.48
CA ASP A 497 -4.98 19.32 1.44
C ASP A 497 -4.28 19.40 2.81
N ASP A 498 -4.52 20.45 3.58
CA ASP A 498 -4.01 20.60 4.94
C ASP A 498 -4.60 19.54 5.87
N VAL A 499 -5.91 19.31 5.76
CA VAL A 499 -6.62 18.29 6.54
C VAL A 499 -6.09 16.90 6.19
N LEU A 500 -5.86 16.64 4.90
CA LEU A 500 -5.28 15.38 4.45
C LEU A 500 -3.84 15.21 4.96
N ALA A 501 -3.00 16.25 4.95
CA ALA A 501 -1.63 16.19 5.46
C ALA A 501 -1.58 15.87 6.96
N GLN A 502 -2.46 16.48 7.77
CA GLN A 502 -2.59 16.16 9.19
C GLN A 502 -3.09 14.73 9.40
N ALA A 503 -4.09 14.29 8.63
CA ALA A 503 -4.59 12.93 8.70
C ALA A 503 -3.50 11.90 8.31
N ARG A 504 -2.69 12.16 7.28
CA ARG A 504 -1.57 11.30 6.89
C ARG A 504 -0.55 11.14 8.02
N SER A 505 -0.20 12.25 8.66
CA SER A 505 0.74 12.27 9.78
C SER A 505 0.17 11.49 10.98
N ALA A 506 -1.10 11.70 11.32
CA ALA A 506 -1.77 10.98 12.39
C ALA A 506 -1.89 9.47 12.12
N VAL A 507 -2.27 9.08 10.90
CA VAL A 507 -2.30 7.68 10.48
C VAL A 507 -0.90 7.09 10.59
N TRP A 508 0.12 7.76 10.05
CA TRP A 508 1.49 7.29 10.13
C TRP A 508 2.06 7.29 11.55
N ALA A 509 1.57 8.06 12.51
CA ALA A 509 2.02 7.89 13.89
C ALA A 509 1.48 6.59 14.52
N ASN A 510 0.34 6.07 14.04
CA ASN A 510 -0.43 4.98 14.65
C ASN A 510 -0.35 3.62 13.93
N LEU A 511 0.54 3.43 12.94
CA LEU A 511 0.77 2.12 12.30
C LEU A 511 1.92 1.33 12.95
#